data_AF-A0A2K8UEZ7-F1
#
_entry.id   AF-A0A2K8UEZ7-F1
#
_cell.length_a   1.000
_cell.length_b   1.000
_cell.length_c   1.000
_cell.angle_alpha   90.00
_cell.angle_beta   90.00
_cell.angle_gamma   90.00
#
_symmetry.space_group_name_H-M   'P 1'
#
loop_
_entity.id
_entity.type
_entity.pdbx_description
1 polymer ?
#
loop_
_entity_poly.entity_id
_entity_poly.type
_entity_poly.pdbx_seq_one_letter_code
_entity_poly.pdbx_strand_id
1 'polypeptide(L)'
;MADAQGGALVVEYVGGKLHLHDNPIGVLTNSPTFDWHQTNLRNYINLTSINVDALKLGSVEILPLGQGTGLLGLPGDYTPPSRFVKATALAYAALPVATAPEAANLAFHILNAVDIPVGAIVGKVPSPTGGAPTLSYDRSEWATVYDLKHRITYFRTYGDLNIRKLDLTRFDFGGKAIVHVPMPTTMQAQDVTPAVGN
;
A
#
# COMPACT_ATOMS: atom_id res chain seq x y z
N MET A 1 0.93 14.78 -2.12
CA MET A 1 -0.32 15.49 -1.75
C MET A 1 -1.43 15.01 -2.67
N ALA A 2 -2.67 14.96 -2.19
CA ALA A 2 -3.84 14.63 -3.01
C ALA A 2 -5.05 15.47 -2.56
N ASP A 3 -6.01 15.69 -3.46
CA ASP A 3 -7.23 16.47 -3.19
C ASP A 3 -8.53 15.68 -3.47
N ALA A 4 -9.66 16.28 -3.11
CA ALA A 4 -10.99 15.65 -3.27
C ALA A 4 -11.46 15.58 -4.73
N GLN A 5 -10.75 16.24 -5.66
CA GLN A 5 -11.01 16.22 -7.10
C GLN A 5 -10.19 15.12 -7.80
N GLY A 6 -9.33 14.41 -7.06
CA GLY A 6 -8.46 13.36 -7.58
C GLY A 6 -7.10 13.87 -8.09
N GLY A 7 -6.80 15.16 -7.92
CA GLY A 7 -5.49 15.71 -8.18
C GLY A 7 -4.46 15.15 -7.21
N ALA A 8 -3.26 14.85 -7.70
CA ALA A 8 -2.15 14.41 -6.87
C ALA A 8 -0.83 15.04 -7.33
N LEU A 9 0.00 15.40 -6.35
CA LEU A 9 1.28 16.10 -6.54
C LEU A 9 2.37 15.42 -5.70
N VAL A 10 3.52 15.14 -6.31
CA VAL A 10 4.75 14.75 -5.60
C VAL A 10 5.63 15.98 -5.41
N VAL A 11 6.18 16.11 -4.20
CA VAL A 11 7.03 17.22 -3.78
C VAL A 11 8.35 16.62 -3.29
N GLU A 12 9.43 16.83 -4.02
CA GLU A 12 10.76 16.26 -3.73
C GLU A 12 11.82 17.36 -3.68
N TYR A 13 12.78 17.24 -2.75
CA TYR A 13 13.97 18.09 -2.74
C TYR A 13 15.17 17.27 -3.19
N VAL A 14 15.72 17.57 -4.38
CA VAL A 14 16.86 16.84 -4.97
C VAL A 14 18.06 17.78 -5.02
N GLY A 15 19.14 17.43 -4.31
CA GLY A 15 20.32 18.28 -4.20
C GLY A 15 20.00 19.67 -3.62
N GLY A 16 19.02 19.76 -2.71
CA GLY A 16 18.55 21.02 -2.11
C GLY A 16 17.62 21.85 -2.99
N LYS A 17 17.25 21.40 -4.19
CA LYS A 17 16.31 22.08 -5.09
C LYS A 17 14.92 21.47 -5.00
N LEU A 18 13.89 22.30 -4.97
CA LEU A 18 12.50 21.86 -4.99
C LEU A 18 12.11 21.39 -6.39
N HIS A 19 11.53 20.19 -6.45
CA HIS A 19 10.91 19.59 -7.62
C HIS A 19 9.44 19.27 -7.32
N LEU A 20 8.55 19.70 -8.21
CA LEU A 20 7.12 19.45 -8.14
C LEU A 20 6.72 18.62 -9.35
N HIS A 21 6.04 17.51 -9.13
CA HIS A 21 5.59 16.63 -10.20
C HIS A 21 4.10 16.37 -10.06
N ASP A 22 3.34 16.58 -11.14
CA ASP A 22 2.00 16.02 -11.22
C ASP A 22 2.08 14.49 -11.12
N ASN A 23 1.19 13.90 -10.33
CA ASN A 23 1.13 12.45 -10.13
C ASN A 23 -0.19 11.87 -10.66
N PRO A 24 -0.36 11.77 -11.99
CA PRO A 24 -1.56 11.17 -12.57
C PRO A 24 -1.66 9.65 -12.28
N ILE A 25 -0.58 9.02 -11.79
CA ILE A 25 -0.54 7.61 -11.41
C ILE A 25 -1.17 7.38 -10.02
N GLY A 26 -1.11 8.39 -9.14
CA GLY A 26 -1.65 8.32 -7.78
C GLY A 26 -0.86 7.42 -6.82
N VAL A 27 0.33 6.94 -7.22
CA VAL A 27 1.19 6.05 -6.41
C VAL A 27 2.51 6.76 -6.08
N LEU A 28 3.04 6.52 -4.88
CA LEU A 28 4.34 6.98 -4.43
C LEU A 28 4.90 6.01 -3.37
N THR A 29 6.22 5.85 -3.32
CA THR A 29 6.88 5.08 -2.25
C THR A 29 8.02 5.89 -1.61
N ASN A 30 9.28 5.53 -1.87
CA ASN A 30 10.47 6.19 -1.34
C ASN A 30 11.45 6.39 -2.52
N SER A 31 12.74 6.56 -2.24
CA SER A 31 13.79 6.67 -3.25
C SER A 31 13.75 5.54 -4.30
N PRO A 32 14.17 5.77 -5.56
CA PRO A 32 14.70 7.02 -6.13
C PRO A 32 13.63 8.10 -6.38
N THR A 33 13.97 9.13 -7.16
CA THR A 33 13.06 10.23 -7.52
C THR A 33 11.83 9.74 -8.28
N PHE A 34 10.75 10.52 -8.23
CA PHE A 34 9.47 10.11 -8.82
C PHE A 34 9.52 9.87 -10.34
N ASP A 35 10.26 10.70 -11.09
CA ASP A 35 10.47 10.55 -12.53
C ASP A 35 11.21 9.25 -12.90
N TRP A 36 12.12 8.80 -12.02
CA TRP A 36 12.77 7.51 -12.16
C TRP A 36 11.77 6.37 -11.99
N HIS A 37 10.87 6.43 -10.99
CA HIS A 37 9.83 5.42 -10.81
C HIS A 37 8.90 5.35 -12.02
N GLN A 38 8.52 6.50 -12.60
CA GLN A 38 7.75 6.55 -13.84
C GLN A 38 8.49 5.88 -15.00
N THR A 39 9.80 6.12 -15.13
CA THR A 39 10.64 5.46 -16.12
C THR A 39 10.72 3.95 -15.86
N ASN A 40 10.82 3.53 -14.61
CA ASN A 40 10.92 2.12 -14.21
C ASN A 40 9.68 1.31 -14.62
N LEU A 41 8.47 1.90 -14.60
CA LEU A 41 7.25 1.24 -15.08
C LEU A 41 7.36 0.74 -16.52
N ARG A 42 8.23 1.32 -17.35
CA ARG A 42 8.45 0.89 -18.74
C ARG A 42 9.03 -0.52 -18.84
N ASN A 43 9.66 -1.02 -17.78
CA ASN A 43 10.14 -2.40 -17.72
C ASN A 43 9.01 -3.42 -17.51
N TYR A 44 7.80 -2.96 -17.18
CA TYR A 44 6.66 -3.78 -16.75
C TYR A 44 5.41 -3.55 -17.61
N ILE A 45 5.57 -3.00 -18.82
CA ILE A 45 4.45 -2.70 -19.74
C ILE A 45 3.64 -3.93 -20.14
N ASN A 46 4.21 -5.13 -19.95
CA ASN A 46 3.57 -6.40 -20.26
C ASN A 46 2.63 -6.89 -19.15
N LEU A 47 2.68 -6.30 -17.96
CA LEU A 47 1.83 -6.73 -16.85
C LEU A 47 0.36 -6.40 -17.14
N THR A 48 -0.51 -7.40 -16.97
CA THR A 48 -1.96 -7.27 -17.14
C THR A 48 -2.70 -8.23 -16.21
N SER A 49 -3.97 -7.96 -15.92
CA SER A 49 -4.85 -8.89 -15.20
C SER A 49 -5.33 -10.07 -16.06
N ILE A 50 -5.11 -10.01 -17.38
CA ILE A 50 -5.54 -11.03 -18.34
C ILE A 50 -4.49 -12.15 -18.38
N ASN A 51 -4.93 -13.40 -18.20
CA ASN A 51 -4.02 -14.54 -18.31
C ASN A 51 -3.42 -14.65 -19.71
N VAL A 52 -2.17 -15.08 -19.75
CA VAL A 52 -1.51 -15.53 -20.97
C VAL A 52 -2.08 -16.90 -21.34
N ASP A 53 -2.49 -17.03 -22.60
CA ASP A 53 -2.97 -18.28 -23.19
C ASP A 53 -1.84 -19.31 -23.35
N ALA A 54 -2.20 -20.51 -23.82
CA ALA A 54 -1.24 -21.55 -24.14
C ALA A 54 -0.18 -21.07 -25.15
N LEU A 55 1.08 -21.43 -24.91
CA LEU A 55 2.18 -21.12 -25.81
C LEU A 55 2.51 -22.33 -26.67
N LYS A 56 2.44 -22.17 -27.99
CA LYS A 56 2.85 -23.22 -28.94
C LYS A 56 4.33 -23.08 -29.30
N LEU A 57 5.12 -24.10 -28.96
CA LEU A 57 6.54 -24.20 -29.28
C LEU A 57 6.77 -25.41 -30.20
N GLY A 58 6.72 -25.17 -31.52
CA GLY A 58 6.77 -26.25 -32.51
C GLY A 58 5.56 -27.18 -32.40
N SER A 59 5.79 -28.44 -32.05
CA SER A 59 4.75 -29.45 -31.81
C SER A 59 4.28 -29.53 -30.35
N VAL A 60 4.96 -28.84 -29.43
CA VAL A 60 4.62 -28.86 -28.00
C VAL A 60 3.72 -27.68 -27.67
N GLU A 61 2.63 -27.94 -26.97
CA GLU A 61 1.74 -26.94 -26.40
C GLU A 61 2.03 -26.82 -24.90
N ILE A 62 2.36 -25.61 -24.45
CA ILE A 62 2.62 -25.29 -23.05
C ILE A 62 1.39 -24.61 -22.48
N LEU A 63 0.68 -25.31 -21.60
CA LEU A 63 -0.52 -24.81 -20.93
C LEU A 63 -0.15 -24.05 -19.64
N PRO A 64 -0.89 -22.98 -19.28
CA PRO A 64 -0.79 -22.37 -17.96
C PRO A 64 -1.02 -23.38 -16.83
N LEU A 65 -0.27 -23.25 -15.74
CA LEU A 65 -0.50 -24.06 -14.52
C LEU A 65 -1.81 -23.69 -13.79
N GLY A 66 -2.33 -22.48 -14.06
CA GLY A 66 -3.51 -21.93 -13.40
C GLY A 66 -3.73 -20.46 -13.78
N GLN A 67 -4.40 -19.73 -12.90
CA GLN A 67 -4.68 -18.29 -13.05
C GLN A 67 -3.50 -17.44 -12.57
N GLY A 68 -3.45 -16.17 -13.02
CA GLY A 68 -2.46 -15.18 -12.60
C GLY A 68 -1.27 -15.02 -13.56
N THR A 69 -1.29 -15.66 -14.74
CA THR A 69 -0.16 -15.61 -15.68
C THR A 69 0.07 -14.22 -16.28
N GLY A 70 -0.95 -13.35 -16.29
CA GLY A 70 -0.82 -11.97 -16.77
C GLY A 70 0.10 -11.07 -15.95
N LEU A 71 0.34 -11.41 -14.68
CA LEU A 71 1.23 -10.66 -13.79
C LEU A 71 2.60 -11.33 -13.60
N LEU A 72 2.96 -12.30 -14.45
CA LEU A 72 4.31 -12.88 -14.44
C LEU A 72 5.35 -11.78 -14.72
N GLY A 73 6.33 -11.66 -13.81
CA GLY A 73 7.33 -10.59 -13.81
C GLY A 73 7.07 -9.48 -12.79
N LEU A 74 5.90 -9.46 -12.14
CA LEU A 74 5.64 -8.54 -11.04
C LEU A 74 6.61 -8.80 -9.87
N PRO A 75 7.37 -7.78 -9.40
CA PRO A 75 8.38 -8.01 -8.37
C PRO A 75 7.76 -8.32 -7.01
N GLY A 76 8.30 -9.32 -6.33
CA GLY A 76 7.78 -9.86 -5.07
C GLY A 76 8.35 -9.20 -3.81
N ASP A 77 9.54 -8.60 -3.89
CA ASP A 77 10.26 -8.04 -2.74
C ASP A 77 9.68 -6.70 -2.24
N TYR A 78 10.22 -6.21 -1.12
CA TYR A 78 9.75 -5.01 -0.43
C TYR A 78 10.58 -3.75 -0.70
N THR A 79 11.51 -3.76 -1.66
CA THR A 79 12.25 -2.55 -2.02
C THR A 79 11.29 -1.46 -2.53
N PRO A 80 11.63 -0.17 -2.38
CA PRO A 80 10.74 0.90 -2.84
C PRO A 80 10.34 0.82 -4.32
N PRO A 81 11.24 0.48 -5.28
CA PRO A 81 10.84 0.27 -6.67
C PRO A 81 9.84 -0.88 -6.85
N SER A 82 10.08 -2.02 -6.17
CA SER A 82 9.18 -3.18 -6.26
C SER A 82 7.80 -2.88 -5.67
N ARG A 83 7.75 -2.19 -4.51
CA ARG A 83 6.48 -1.73 -3.92
C ARG A 83 5.75 -0.74 -4.82
N PHE A 84 6.47 0.16 -5.49
CA PHE A 84 5.88 1.13 -6.43
C PHE A 84 5.22 0.40 -7.62
N VAL A 85 5.94 -0.53 -8.25
CA VAL A 85 5.44 -1.32 -9.38
C VAL A 85 4.25 -2.18 -8.94
N LYS A 86 4.36 -2.88 -7.80
CA LYS A 86 3.31 -3.75 -7.27
C LYS A 86 2.03 -2.97 -6.94
N ALA A 87 2.14 -1.86 -6.21
CA ALA A 87 0.98 -1.03 -5.89
C ALA A 87 0.34 -0.44 -7.16
N THR A 88 1.15 0.02 -8.13
CA THR A 88 0.64 0.56 -9.40
C THR A 88 -0.10 -0.50 -10.21
N ALA A 89 0.52 -1.67 -10.42
CA ALA A 89 -0.09 -2.75 -11.19
C ALA A 89 -1.43 -3.19 -10.57
N LEU A 90 -1.50 -3.34 -9.25
CA LEU A 90 -2.72 -3.75 -8.56
C LEU A 90 -3.79 -2.65 -8.57
N ALA A 91 -3.42 -1.38 -8.39
CA ALA A 91 -4.36 -0.26 -8.43
C ALA A 91 -5.03 -0.12 -9.81
N TYR A 92 -4.27 -0.33 -10.89
CA TYR A 92 -4.80 -0.23 -12.26
C TYR A 92 -5.42 -1.53 -12.79
N ALA A 93 -5.13 -2.68 -12.17
CA ALA A 93 -5.82 -3.94 -12.46
C ALA A 93 -7.16 -4.07 -11.72
N ALA A 94 -7.33 -3.36 -10.61
CA ALA A 94 -8.54 -3.41 -9.80
C ALA A 94 -9.74 -2.81 -10.54
N LEU A 95 -10.90 -3.44 -10.37
CA LEU A 95 -12.15 -2.94 -10.94
C LEU A 95 -12.68 -1.78 -10.09
N PRO A 96 -13.29 -0.75 -10.72
CA PRO A 96 -13.95 0.31 -9.99
C PRO A 96 -15.12 -0.25 -9.17
N VAL A 97 -15.36 0.36 -8.02
CA VAL A 97 -16.45 0.00 -7.09
C VAL A 97 -17.43 1.15 -6.93
N ALA A 98 -18.65 0.86 -6.48
CA ALA A 98 -19.76 1.80 -6.53
C ALA A 98 -19.76 2.81 -5.37
N THR A 99 -19.25 2.40 -4.20
CA THR A 99 -19.37 3.18 -2.97
C THR A 99 -18.03 3.49 -2.31
N ALA A 100 -17.96 4.58 -1.54
CA ALA A 100 -16.75 4.96 -0.83
C ALA A 100 -16.28 3.92 0.21
N PRO A 101 -17.17 3.24 0.99
CA PRO A 101 -16.74 2.15 1.86
C PRO A 101 -16.14 0.96 1.09
N GLU A 102 -16.71 0.58 -0.05
CA GLU A 102 -16.13 -0.46 -0.92
C GLU A 102 -14.76 -0.02 -1.46
N ALA A 103 -14.62 1.25 -1.84
CA ALA A 103 -13.35 1.80 -2.31
C ALA A 103 -12.29 1.80 -1.21
N ALA A 104 -12.69 2.13 0.03
CA ALA A 104 -11.80 2.05 1.18
C ALA A 104 -11.36 0.61 1.45
N ASN A 105 -12.28 -0.35 1.37
CA ASN A 105 -11.97 -1.76 1.52
C ASN A 105 -11.00 -2.26 0.42
N LEU A 106 -11.26 -1.91 -0.84
CA LEU A 106 -10.38 -2.24 -1.97
C LEU A 106 -8.98 -1.62 -1.82
N ALA A 107 -8.90 -0.36 -1.36
CA ALA A 107 -7.63 0.29 -1.09
C ALA A 107 -6.80 -0.46 -0.03
N PHE A 108 -7.43 -0.96 1.04
CA PHE A 108 -6.74 -1.82 2.00
C PHE A 108 -6.26 -3.14 1.36
N HIS A 109 -7.03 -3.78 0.49
CA HIS A 109 -6.57 -4.97 -0.23
C HIS A 109 -5.31 -4.70 -1.07
N ILE A 110 -5.25 -3.55 -1.75
CA ILE A 110 -4.06 -3.14 -2.52
C ILE A 110 -2.88 -2.86 -1.58
N LEU A 111 -3.09 -2.12 -0.48
CA LEU A 111 -2.05 -1.82 0.50
C LEU A 111 -1.50 -3.08 1.18
N ASN A 112 -2.33 -4.11 1.37
CA ASN A 112 -1.89 -5.39 1.95
C ASN A 112 -0.83 -6.10 1.08
N ALA A 113 -0.78 -5.83 -0.23
CA ALA A 113 0.23 -6.43 -1.11
C ALA A 113 1.66 -5.90 -0.87
N VAL A 114 1.79 -4.79 -0.14
CA VAL A 114 3.05 -4.15 0.23
C VAL A 114 3.20 -4.00 1.75
N ASP A 115 2.37 -4.70 2.53
CA ASP A 115 2.43 -4.76 3.99
C ASP A 115 3.61 -5.64 4.43
N ILE A 116 4.46 -5.11 5.31
CA ILE A 116 5.72 -5.73 5.70
C ILE A 116 5.53 -6.44 7.04
N PRO A 117 5.52 -7.79 7.08
CA PRO A 117 5.53 -8.53 8.32
C PRO A 117 6.90 -8.43 9.01
N VAL A 118 6.91 -8.37 10.34
CA VAL A 118 8.15 -8.36 11.13
C VAL A 118 9.01 -9.56 10.75
N GLY A 119 10.28 -9.29 10.44
CA GLY A 119 11.26 -10.30 10.03
C GLY A 119 11.49 -10.41 8.53
N ALA A 120 10.60 -9.88 7.69
CA ALA A 120 10.80 -9.88 6.23
C ALA A 120 11.91 -8.92 5.79
N ILE A 121 12.15 -7.84 6.54
CA ILE A 121 13.19 -6.85 6.27
C ILE A 121 13.97 -6.62 7.54
N VAL A 122 15.30 -6.75 7.46
CA VAL A 122 16.22 -6.55 8.58
C VAL A 122 17.36 -5.64 8.15
N GLY A 123 17.45 -4.47 8.80
CA GLY A 123 18.56 -3.54 8.68
C GLY A 123 19.65 -3.84 9.70
N LYS A 124 20.92 -3.60 9.31
CA LYS A 124 22.03 -3.55 10.26
C LYS A 124 22.19 -2.12 10.75
N VAL A 125 22.15 -1.92 12.06
CA VAL A 125 22.40 -0.64 12.71
C VAL A 125 23.84 -0.65 13.23
N PRO A 126 24.74 0.18 12.68
CA PRO A 126 26.11 0.27 13.17
C PRO A 126 26.15 0.65 14.65
N SER A 127 27.06 0.04 15.40
CA SER A 127 27.30 0.45 16.78
C SER A 127 27.95 1.84 16.81
N PRO A 128 27.39 2.82 17.55
CA PRO A 128 28.01 4.13 17.70
C PRO A 128 29.40 4.08 18.35
N THR A 129 29.70 3.00 19.07
CA THR A 129 30.94 2.82 19.85
C THR A 129 31.89 1.77 19.25
N GLY A 130 31.66 1.33 18.01
CA GLY A 130 32.54 0.38 17.30
C GLY A 130 32.34 -1.09 17.68
N GLY A 131 31.25 -1.43 18.38
CA GLY A 131 30.84 -2.82 18.63
C GLY A 131 30.18 -3.51 17.43
N ALA A 132 29.73 -4.75 17.62
CA ALA A 132 28.95 -5.47 16.62
C ALA A 132 27.66 -4.69 16.28
N PRO A 133 27.24 -4.66 15.00
CA PRO A 133 26.00 -4.02 14.61
C PRO A 133 24.80 -4.75 15.21
N THR A 134 23.77 -4.00 15.59
CA THR A 134 22.47 -4.57 16.00
C THR A 134 21.57 -4.73 14.78
N LEU A 135 20.49 -5.50 14.94
CA LEU A 135 19.46 -5.68 13.92
C LEU A 135 18.27 -4.77 14.20
N SER A 136 17.76 -4.13 13.17
CA SER A 136 16.50 -3.38 13.16
C SER A 136 15.52 -4.07 12.23
N TYR A 137 14.31 -4.31 12.71
CA TYR A 137 13.27 -5.02 11.96
C TYR A 137 12.25 -4.00 11.47
N ASP A 138 12.15 -3.87 10.14
CA ASP A 138 11.18 -2.98 9.53
C ASP A 138 9.81 -3.69 9.42
N ARG A 139 8.74 -2.90 9.52
CA ARG A 139 7.36 -3.38 9.45
C ARG A 139 6.39 -2.27 9.07
N SER A 140 5.24 -2.65 8.54
CA SER A 140 4.14 -1.70 8.33
C SER A 140 3.40 -1.41 9.63
N GLU A 141 3.80 -0.36 10.35
CA GLU A 141 3.24 0.00 11.67
C GLU A 141 1.71 0.25 11.63
N TRP A 142 1.22 0.90 10.56
CA TRP A 142 -0.20 1.11 10.29
C TRP A 142 -0.46 1.34 8.80
N ALA A 143 -1.71 1.17 8.39
CA ALA A 143 -2.21 1.55 7.08
C ALA A 143 -3.40 2.49 7.24
N THR A 144 -3.48 3.52 6.39
CA THR A 144 -4.54 4.53 6.42
C THR A 144 -5.15 4.71 5.03
N VAL A 145 -6.46 4.91 4.98
CA VAL A 145 -7.20 5.26 3.76
C VAL A 145 -8.07 6.47 4.04
N TYR A 146 -8.02 7.47 3.18
CA TYR A 146 -8.78 8.72 3.35
C TYR A 146 -9.86 8.83 2.28
N ASP A 147 -11.11 8.95 2.71
CA ASP A 147 -12.21 9.44 1.89
C ASP A 147 -12.25 10.96 2.00
N LEU A 148 -11.61 11.63 1.04
CA LEU A 148 -11.45 13.07 1.05
C LEU A 148 -12.77 13.82 0.79
N LYS A 149 -13.75 13.18 0.13
CA LYS A 149 -15.04 13.80 -0.18
C LYS A 149 -15.95 13.84 1.05
N HIS A 150 -16.05 12.72 1.76
CA HIS A 150 -16.88 12.62 2.97
C HIS A 150 -16.12 12.96 4.25
N ARG A 151 -14.81 13.24 4.15
CA ARG A 151 -13.91 13.55 5.27
C ARG A 151 -13.88 12.42 6.31
N ILE A 152 -13.75 11.19 5.81
CA ILE A 152 -13.61 9.98 6.64
C ILE A 152 -12.18 9.49 6.55
N THR A 153 -11.58 9.19 7.70
CA THR A 153 -10.28 8.50 7.78
C THR A 153 -10.51 7.08 8.24
N TYR A 154 -9.96 6.11 7.52
CA TYR A 154 -9.89 4.72 7.94
C TYR A 154 -8.46 4.35 8.31
N PHE A 155 -8.27 3.50 9.33
CA PHE A 155 -6.95 2.99 9.66
C PHE A 155 -6.98 1.58 10.26
N ARG A 156 -5.90 0.82 10.07
CA ARG A 156 -5.57 -0.40 10.83
C ARG A 156 -4.13 -0.31 11.29
N THR A 157 -3.76 -1.04 12.35
CA THR A 157 -2.38 -1.07 12.86
C THR A 157 -1.76 -2.44 12.61
N TYR A 158 -0.44 -2.55 12.79
CA TYR A 158 0.24 -3.84 12.77
C TYR A 158 -0.31 -4.78 13.85
N GLY A 159 -0.50 -4.25 15.06
CA GLY A 159 -0.95 -5.02 16.21
C GLY A 159 -2.42 -5.42 16.13
N ASP A 160 -3.23 -4.74 15.31
CA ASP A 160 -4.65 -4.99 15.18
C ASP A 160 -5.19 -4.69 13.78
N LEU A 161 -5.63 -5.74 13.09
CA LEU A 161 -6.08 -5.70 11.71
C LEU A 161 -7.51 -5.14 11.52
N ASN A 162 -8.28 -4.92 12.59
CA ASN A 162 -9.60 -4.33 12.43
C ASN A 162 -9.49 -2.93 11.81
N ILE A 163 -10.35 -2.60 10.86
CA ILE A 163 -10.38 -1.27 10.28
C ILE A 163 -11.19 -0.35 11.21
N ARG A 164 -10.57 0.75 11.64
CA ARG A 164 -11.19 1.83 12.41
C ARG A 164 -11.63 2.93 11.47
N LYS A 165 -12.68 3.64 11.85
CA LYS A 165 -13.22 4.79 11.12
C LYS A 165 -13.21 6.01 12.03
N LEU A 166 -12.73 7.14 11.51
CA LEU A 166 -12.86 8.47 12.08
C LEU A 166 -13.67 9.34 11.13
N ASP A 167 -14.72 9.95 11.65
CA ASP A 167 -15.51 10.93 10.92
C ASP A 167 -15.06 12.33 11.33
N LEU A 168 -14.28 12.97 10.45
CA LEU A 168 -13.69 14.27 10.73
C LEU A 168 -14.76 15.36 10.84
N THR A 169 -15.96 15.18 10.29
CA THR A 169 -17.06 16.16 10.42
C THR A 169 -17.57 16.31 11.84
N ARG A 170 -17.23 15.37 12.72
CA ARG A 170 -17.63 15.33 14.13
C ARG A 170 -16.57 15.90 15.08
N PHE A 171 -15.43 16.36 14.57
CA PHE A 171 -14.37 16.96 15.37
C PHE A 171 -14.54 18.48 15.46
N ASP A 172 -14.23 19.05 16.62
CA ASP A 172 -14.12 20.50 16.79
C ASP A 172 -12.72 20.98 16.39
N PHE A 173 -12.60 21.53 15.18
CA PHE A 173 -11.36 22.11 14.67
C PHE A 173 -11.11 23.55 15.16
N GLY A 174 -12.05 24.16 15.90
CA GLY A 174 -11.86 25.45 16.57
C GLY A 174 -11.29 25.34 17.99
N GLY A 175 -11.15 24.11 18.50
CA GLY A 175 -10.62 23.82 19.82
C GLY A 175 -9.17 24.29 20.01
N LYS A 176 -8.81 24.61 21.26
CA LYS A 176 -7.47 25.07 21.64
C LYS A 176 -6.52 23.94 22.09
N ALA A 177 -7.01 22.70 22.13
CA ALA A 177 -6.27 21.53 22.59
C ALA A 177 -6.20 20.47 21.49
N ILE A 178 -5.10 19.72 21.44
CA ILE A 178 -4.93 18.60 20.52
C ILE A 178 -5.79 17.43 21.00
N VAL A 179 -6.69 16.97 20.12
CA VAL A 179 -7.47 15.75 20.33
C VAL A 179 -6.62 14.55 19.91
N HIS A 180 -6.44 13.61 20.83
CA HIS A 180 -5.73 12.35 20.56
C HIS A 180 -6.73 11.20 20.40
N VAL A 181 -6.59 10.45 19.32
CA VAL A 181 -7.36 9.23 19.09
C VAL A 181 -6.44 8.02 19.33
N PRO A 182 -6.77 7.11 20.25
CA PRO A 182 -5.95 5.91 20.48
C PRO A 182 -5.89 4.99 19.25
N MET A 183 -4.70 4.47 18.98
CA MET A 183 -4.48 3.44 17.96
C MET A 183 -4.19 2.11 18.66
N PRO A 184 -5.09 1.10 18.57
CA PRO A 184 -4.89 -0.19 19.22
C PRO A 184 -3.64 -0.91 18.71
N THR A 185 -2.90 -1.56 19.60
CA THR A 185 -1.66 -2.29 19.29
C THR A 185 -1.73 -3.78 19.62
N THR A 186 -2.91 -4.26 19.96
CA THR A 186 -3.16 -5.65 20.37
C THR A 186 -4.33 -6.19 19.57
N MET A 187 -4.20 -7.41 19.07
CA MET A 187 -5.20 -8.02 18.22
C MET A 187 -6.56 -8.10 18.93
N GLN A 188 -7.58 -7.59 18.27
CA GLN A 188 -8.97 -7.82 18.62
C GLN A 188 -9.60 -8.76 17.60
N ALA A 189 -10.40 -9.72 18.07
CA ALA A 189 -11.24 -10.55 17.23
C ALA A 189 -12.67 -10.49 17.76
N GLN A 190 -13.64 -10.39 16.85
CA GLN A 190 -15.04 -10.51 17.22
C GLN A 190 -15.33 -11.99 17.51
N ASP A 191 -15.73 -12.31 18.74
CA ASP A 191 -16.28 -13.61 19.05
C ASP A 191 -17.69 -13.71 18.44
N VAL A 192 -17.85 -14.63 17.49
CA VAL A 192 -19.11 -14.91 16.79
C VAL A 192 -19.69 -16.27 17.19
N THR A 193 -19.22 -16.84 18.30
CA THR A 193 -19.75 -18.10 18.84
C THR A 193 -21.23 -17.92 19.18
N PRO A 194 -22.14 -18.72 18.60
CA PRO A 194 -23.56 -18.64 18.95
C PRO A 194 -23.76 -18.90 20.44
N ALA A 195 -24.53 -18.04 21.12
CA ALA A 195 -24.96 -18.33 22.48
C ALA A 195 -25.90 -19.54 22.45
N VAL A 196 -25.46 -20.68 22.99
CA VAL A 196 -26.34 -21.82 23.24
C VAL A 196 -27.24 -21.41 24.41
N GLY A 197 -28.56 -21.30 24.17
CA GLY A 197 -29.52 -20.98 25.22
C GLY A 197 -29.52 -22.06 26.32
N ASN A 198 -29.54 -21.62 27.57
CA ASN A 198 -29.91 -22.47 28.72
C ASN A 198 -31.42 -22.66 28.77
#